data_AF-A0A0F3GW93-F1
#
_entry.id   AF-A0A0F3GW93-F1
#
_cell.length_a   1.000
_cell.length_b   1.000
_cell.length_c   1.000
_cell.angle_alpha   90.00
_cell.angle_beta   90.00
_cell.angle_gamma   90.00
#
_symmetry.space_group_name_H-M   'P 1'
#
loop_
_entity.id
_entity.type
_entity.pdbx_description
1 polymer ?
#
loop_
_entity_poly.entity_id
_entity_poly.type
_entity_poly.pdbx_seq_one_letter_code
_entity_poly.pdbx_strand_id
1 'polypeptide(L)'
;MKRSIVYLMLLLVALFGVSMWTGGASTVTAADVVSYMLPYMATSTTTAASRVMDCVVSNMTSDNVTVGFTVTAKAAGQSSSSAATLTNNIVPPGATRIVQFSGTSVKLTDSAGTATAMNATALSVDGSYGGILTFTSANLNTTANSTSGLSCELIPIACFQGNTSPRRNLVGYVCTHSNTAVGGSNAHYTY
;
A
#
# COMPACT_ATOMS: atom_id res chain seq x y z
N MET A 1 -37.88 -42.92 31.73
CA MET A 1 -36.68 -42.06 31.95
C MET A 1 -35.57 -42.27 30.90
N LYS A 2 -35.29 -43.49 30.41
CA LYS A 2 -34.20 -43.75 29.43
C LYS A 2 -34.36 -43.05 28.05
N ARG A 3 -35.58 -42.87 27.55
CA ARG A 3 -35.83 -42.23 26.24
C ARG A 3 -35.60 -40.71 26.27
N SER A 4 -35.79 -40.06 27.42
CA SER A 4 -35.64 -38.60 27.55
C SER A 4 -34.16 -38.17 27.53
N ILE A 5 -33.25 -39.00 28.04
CA ILE A 5 -31.80 -38.76 27.98
C ILE A 5 -31.29 -38.85 26.53
N VAL A 6 -31.83 -39.76 25.73
CA VAL A 6 -31.44 -39.93 24.31
C VAL A 6 -31.81 -38.70 23.48
N TYR A 7 -32.99 -38.12 23.71
CA TYR A 7 -33.39 -36.88 23.01
C TYR A 7 -32.54 -35.68 23.42
N LEU A 8 -32.14 -35.59 24.70
CA LEU A 8 -31.27 -34.51 25.18
C LEU A 8 -29.86 -34.60 24.60
N MET A 9 -29.32 -35.82 24.46
CA MET A 9 -28.02 -36.07 23.82
C MET A 9 -28.03 -35.72 22.33
N LEU A 10 -29.07 -36.10 21.59
CA LEU A 10 -29.21 -35.75 20.17
C LEU A 10 -29.35 -34.24 19.94
N LEU A 11 -30.08 -33.55 20.82
CA LEU A 11 -30.26 -32.11 20.74
C LEU A 11 -28.95 -31.36 21.02
N LEU A 12 -28.14 -31.82 21.99
CA LEU A 12 -26.81 -31.27 22.25
C LEU A 12 -25.87 -31.44 21.05
N VAL A 13 -25.85 -32.61 20.41
CA VAL A 13 -25.03 -32.85 19.21
C VAL A 13 -25.46 -31.94 18.05
N ALA A 14 -26.76 -31.72 17.87
CA ALA A 14 -27.26 -30.78 16.87
C ALA A 14 -26.85 -29.33 17.17
N LEU A 15 -26.95 -28.88 18.42
CA LEU A 15 -26.55 -27.51 18.81
C LEU A 15 -25.04 -27.27 18.67
N PHE A 16 -24.19 -28.26 19.00
CA PHE A 16 -22.74 -28.15 18.79
C PHE A 16 -22.34 -28.26 17.31
N GLY A 17 -23.09 -29.01 16.50
CA GLY A 17 -22.85 -29.09 15.05
C GLY A 17 -23.16 -27.76 14.33
N VAL A 18 -24.22 -27.06 14.74
CA VAL A 18 -24.61 -25.78 14.13
C VAL A 18 -23.66 -24.65 14.55
N SER A 19 -23.12 -24.66 15.77
CA SER A 19 -22.18 -23.62 16.23
C SER A 19 -20.79 -23.69 15.58
N MET A 20 -20.38 -24.86 15.07
CA MET A 20 -19.17 -24.99 14.27
C MET A 20 -19.36 -24.64 12.78
N TRP A 21 -20.60 -24.61 12.28
CA TRP A 21 -20.88 -24.26 10.89
C TRP A 21 -20.83 -22.75 10.65
N THR A 22 -21.13 -21.94 11.66
CA THR A 22 -20.90 -20.49 11.60
C THR A 22 -19.43 -20.16 11.90
N GLY A 23 -18.52 -20.87 11.22
CA GLY A 23 -17.19 -20.35 10.98
C GLY A 23 -17.38 -19.09 10.15
N GLY A 24 -17.42 -17.93 10.81
CA GLY A 24 -17.23 -16.65 10.17
C GLY A 24 -15.88 -16.72 9.50
N ALA A 25 -15.86 -17.15 8.24
CA ALA A 25 -14.72 -16.95 7.38
C ALA A 25 -14.50 -15.45 7.41
N SER A 26 -13.48 -15.01 8.17
CA SER A 26 -12.81 -13.77 7.85
C SER A 26 -12.26 -14.00 6.46
N THR A 27 -13.07 -13.69 5.45
CA THR A 27 -12.62 -13.52 4.10
C THR A 27 -11.73 -12.29 4.16
N VAL A 28 -10.46 -12.52 4.45
CA VAL A 28 -9.43 -11.51 4.21
C VAL A 28 -9.44 -11.36 2.71
N THR A 29 -9.97 -10.25 2.22
CA THR A 29 -9.92 -9.90 0.80
C THR A 29 -8.44 -9.71 0.49
N ALA A 30 -7.80 -10.77 0.01
CA ALA A 30 -6.37 -10.84 -0.18
C ALA A 30 -6.02 -10.05 -1.45
N ALA A 31 -5.81 -8.75 -1.34
CA ALA A 31 -5.35 -7.92 -2.45
C ALA A 31 -3.86 -8.19 -2.70
N ASP A 32 -3.42 -8.25 -3.96
CA ASP A 32 -2.00 -8.21 -4.27
C ASP A 32 -1.46 -6.80 -3.98
N VAL A 33 -0.42 -6.76 -3.15
CA VAL A 33 0.13 -5.52 -2.63
C VAL A 33 1.62 -5.44 -2.92
N VAL A 34 2.04 -4.32 -3.51
CA VAL A 34 3.44 -3.92 -3.65
C VAL A 34 3.67 -2.75 -2.71
N SER A 35 4.69 -2.84 -1.87
CA SER A 35 5.03 -1.84 -0.87
C SER A 35 6.48 -1.38 -1.05
N TYR A 36 6.67 -0.08 -1.03
CA TYR A 36 7.96 0.57 -1.07
C TYR A 36 8.24 1.26 0.25
N MET A 37 9.22 0.75 0.98
CA MET A 37 9.66 1.36 2.24
C MET A 37 10.64 2.48 1.93
N LEU A 38 10.24 3.71 2.26
CA LEU A 38 11.02 4.93 2.14
C LEU A 38 11.59 5.26 3.53
N PRO A 39 12.89 5.00 3.79
CA PRO A 39 13.43 5.00 5.16
C PRO A 39 13.42 6.39 5.80
N TYR A 40 13.76 7.43 5.04
CA TYR A 40 13.80 8.79 5.54
C TYR A 40 13.74 9.81 4.39
N MET A 41 12.78 10.71 4.45
CA MET A 41 12.58 11.79 3.49
C MET A 41 12.54 13.11 4.25
N ALA A 42 13.46 14.02 3.94
CA ALA A 42 13.40 15.38 4.48
C ALA A 42 12.60 16.27 3.53
N THR A 43 11.37 16.63 3.93
CA THR A 43 10.47 17.46 3.12
C THR A 43 10.07 18.75 3.85
N SER A 44 9.70 19.80 3.12
CA SER A 44 9.21 21.07 3.68
C SER A 44 8.24 21.76 2.73
N THR A 45 7.20 22.38 3.29
CA THR A 45 6.23 23.24 2.58
C THR A 45 6.72 24.67 2.40
N THR A 46 7.66 25.15 3.23
CA THR A 46 8.06 26.57 3.33
C THR A 46 9.30 26.91 2.50
N THR A 47 10.17 25.94 2.23
CA THR A 47 11.29 26.10 1.28
C THR A 47 10.96 25.37 -0.03
N ALA A 48 10.10 26.01 -0.82
CA ALA A 48 9.40 25.51 -2.03
C ALA A 48 10.27 24.97 -3.19
N ALA A 49 11.55 24.71 -2.97
CA ALA A 49 12.52 24.35 -3.99
C ALA A 49 13.41 23.18 -3.52
N SER A 50 14.03 23.28 -2.34
CA SER A 50 15.17 22.40 -2.00
C SER A 50 14.78 21.08 -1.32
N ARG A 51 13.52 20.94 -0.86
CA ARG A 51 13.08 19.82 0.00
C ARG A 51 11.76 19.20 -0.45
N VAL A 52 11.64 18.96 -1.76
CA VAL A 52 10.58 18.13 -2.32
C VAL A 52 11.18 16.77 -2.68
N MET A 53 10.43 15.70 -2.49
CA MET A 53 10.82 14.36 -2.94
C MET A 53 9.79 13.89 -3.96
N ASP A 54 10.25 13.51 -5.15
CA ASP A 54 9.42 13.07 -6.26
C ASP A 54 9.75 11.62 -6.58
N CYS A 55 8.80 10.71 -6.43
CA CYS A 55 8.89 9.35 -6.93
C CYS A 55 8.15 9.23 -8.25
N VAL A 56 8.89 8.94 -9.32
CA VAL A 56 8.31 8.53 -10.59
C VAL A 56 7.91 7.08 -10.46
N VAL A 57 6.63 6.78 -10.70
CA VAL A 57 6.05 5.44 -10.59
C VAL A 57 5.45 5.09 -11.95
N SER A 58 5.75 3.89 -12.46
CA SER A 58 5.12 3.38 -13.67
C SER A 58 4.31 2.14 -13.35
N ASN A 59 3.09 2.08 -13.88
CA ASN A 59 2.27 0.89 -13.82
C ASN A 59 2.43 0.11 -15.13
N MET A 60 3.23 -0.96 -15.09
CA MET A 60 3.44 -1.84 -16.25
C MET A 60 2.46 -3.02 -16.27
N THR A 61 1.46 -3.02 -15.40
CA THR A 61 0.40 -4.04 -15.39
C THR A 61 -0.67 -3.72 -16.44
N SER A 62 -1.57 -4.68 -16.66
CA SER A 62 -2.74 -4.52 -17.51
C SER A 62 -3.96 -3.91 -16.80
N ASP A 63 -3.85 -3.57 -15.51
CA ASP A 63 -4.96 -3.07 -14.70
C ASP A 63 -4.62 -1.77 -13.96
N ASN A 64 -5.63 -1.11 -13.41
CA ASN A 64 -5.50 0.06 -12.56
C ASN A 64 -4.89 -0.30 -11.21
N VAL A 65 -3.97 0.53 -10.75
CA VAL A 65 -3.33 0.37 -9.45
C VAL A 65 -3.65 1.56 -8.56
N THR A 66 -4.03 1.27 -7.33
CA THR A 66 -4.40 2.26 -6.31
C THR A 66 -3.20 2.56 -5.43
N VAL A 67 -2.89 3.84 -5.20
CA VAL A 67 -1.72 4.31 -4.44
C VAL A 67 -2.10 4.75 -3.04
N GLY A 68 -1.48 4.18 -2.01
CA GLY A 68 -1.62 4.60 -0.62
C GLY A 68 -0.28 5.02 -0.04
N PHE A 69 -0.29 5.84 1.01
CA PHE A 69 0.93 6.15 1.75
C PHE A 69 0.66 6.14 3.26
N THR A 70 1.53 5.44 3.99
CA THR A 70 1.47 5.33 5.44
C THR A 70 2.76 5.84 6.05
N VAL A 71 2.66 6.78 6.99
CA VAL A 71 3.82 7.29 7.73
C VAL A 71 4.19 6.29 8.81
N THR A 72 5.44 5.82 8.83
CA THR A 72 5.92 4.81 9.79
C THR A 72 6.91 5.39 10.79
N ALA A 73 7.60 6.49 10.46
CA ALA A 73 8.58 7.13 11.32
C ALA A 73 8.56 8.65 11.17
N LYS A 74 8.86 9.39 12.24
CA LYS A 74 9.03 10.85 12.23
C LYS A 74 10.36 11.22 12.89
N ALA A 75 11.00 12.30 12.45
CA ALA A 75 12.25 12.75 13.05
C ALA A 75 12.12 13.10 14.56
N ALA A 76 10.94 13.55 15.00
CA ALA A 76 10.68 13.95 16.39
C ALA A 76 10.15 12.81 17.28
N GLY A 77 10.04 11.56 16.78
CA GLY A 77 9.53 10.43 17.56
C GLY A 77 8.80 9.37 16.71
N GLN A 78 8.07 8.47 17.37
CA GLN A 78 7.29 7.46 16.66
C GLN A 78 6.12 8.10 15.91
N SER A 79 5.85 7.64 14.69
CA SER A 79 4.64 8.04 13.96
C SER A 79 3.43 7.31 14.53
N SER A 80 2.24 7.93 14.47
CA SER A 80 1.03 7.13 14.44
C SER A 80 1.03 6.36 13.12
N SER A 81 0.73 5.06 13.14
CA SER A 81 0.54 4.22 11.94
C SER A 81 -0.75 4.58 11.21
N SER A 82 -1.06 5.87 11.11
CA SER A 82 -2.23 6.40 10.45
C SER A 82 -1.95 6.40 8.96
N ALA A 83 -2.52 5.43 8.26
CA ALA A 83 -2.55 5.41 6.80
C ALA A 83 -3.28 6.66 6.31
N ALA A 84 -2.68 7.35 5.35
CA ALA A 84 -3.35 8.40 4.62
C ALA A 84 -3.83 7.81 3.29
N THR A 85 -5.13 7.92 3.02
CA THR A 85 -5.74 7.44 1.79
C THR A 85 -5.85 8.62 0.82
N LEU A 86 -5.18 8.51 -0.33
CA LEU A 86 -5.32 9.47 -1.42
C LEU A 86 -6.73 9.33 -2.05
N THR A 87 -7.39 10.44 -2.36
CA THR A 87 -8.59 10.43 -3.22
C THR A 87 -8.13 10.33 -4.69
N ASN A 88 -8.84 9.61 -5.56
CA ASN A 88 -8.48 9.43 -6.99
C ASN A 88 -7.02 9.01 -7.25
N ASN A 89 -6.56 8.04 -6.47
CA ASN A 89 -5.20 7.60 -6.34
C ASN A 89 -4.81 6.51 -7.33
N ILE A 90 -5.32 6.60 -8.55
CA ILE A 90 -5.20 5.54 -9.53
C ILE A 90 -4.04 5.86 -10.48
N VAL A 91 -3.17 4.88 -10.67
CA VAL A 91 -2.23 4.81 -11.79
C VAL A 91 -2.81 3.87 -12.83
N PRO A 92 -3.29 4.38 -13.98
CA PRO A 92 -3.83 3.53 -15.04
C PRO A 92 -2.79 2.55 -15.59
N PRO A 93 -3.22 1.46 -16.24
CA PRO A 93 -2.29 0.53 -16.90
C PRO A 93 -1.46 1.23 -17.97
N GLY A 94 -0.18 0.92 -18.04
CA GLY A 94 0.78 1.53 -18.97
C GLY A 94 1.09 3.01 -18.69
N ALA A 95 0.63 3.57 -17.57
CA ALA A 95 0.82 4.99 -17.26
C ALA A 95 1.94 5.21 -16.23
N THR A 96 2.63 6.34 -16.40
CA THR A 96 3.58 6.87 -15.41
C THR A 96 2.96 8.06 -14.70
N ARG A 97 3.19 8.14 -13.38
CA ARG A 97 2.72 9.20 -12.49
C ARG A 97 3.84 9.63 -11.56
N ILE A 98 3.76 10.85 -11.04
CA ILE A 98 4.71 11.37 -10.06
C ILE A 98 4.01 11.40 -8.70
N VAL A 99 4.56 10.69 -7.72
CA VAL A 99 4.20 10.82 -6.32
C VAL A 99 5.13 11.85 -5.69
N GLN A 100 4.61 13.02 -5.39
CA GLN A 100 5.35 14.13 -4.81
C GLN A 100 5.08 14.23 -3.30
N PHE A 101 6.15 14.35 -2.52
CA PHE A 101 6.12 14.56 -1.07
C PHE A 101 6.66 15.95 -0.76
N SER A 102 5.84 16.79 -0.13
CA SER A 102 6.19 18.18 0.21
C SER A 102 5.58 18.56 1.57
N GLY A 103 6.45 18.59 2.58
CA GLY A 103 6.07 18.76 3.98
C GLY A 103 4.96 17.79 4.36
N THR A 104 3.78 18.33 4.63
CA THR A 104 2.60 17.56 5.07
C THR A 104 1.72 17.02 3.95
N SER A 105 2.07 17.31 2.70
CA SER A 105 1.31 16.92 1.52
C SER A 105 2.00 15.81 0.74
N VAL A 106 1.21 14.82 0.35
CA VAL A 106 1.59 13.83 -0.67
C VAL A 106 0.68 14.06 -1.86
N LYS A 107 1.20 14.12 -3.08
CA LYS A 107 0.39 14.39 -4.28
C LYS A 107 0.67 13.35 -5.33
N LEU A 108 -0.36 12.90 -6.03
CA LEU A 108 -0.21 12.11 -7.25
C LEU A 108 -0.46 13.04 -8.44
N THR A 109 0.57 13.30 -9.22
CA THR A 109 0.50 14.15 -10.41
C THR A 109 0.43 13.29 -11.66
N ASP A 110 -0.57 13.59 -12.50
CA ASP A 110 -0.73 12.96 -13.80
C ASP A 110 0.20 13.55 -14.88
N SER A 111 0.21 12.90 -16.04
CA SER A 111 0.99 13.32 -17.20
C SER A 111 0.52 14.67 -17.79
N ALA A 112 -0.69 15.14 -17.44
CA ALA A 112 -1.22 16.44 -17.81
C ALA A 112 -0.87 17.53 -16.77
N GLY A 113 -0.18 17.19 -15.68
CA GLY A 113 0.17 18.09 -14.59
C GLY A 113 -0.93 18.28 -13.55
N THR A 114 -2.05 17.56 -13.65
CA THR A 114 -3.12 17.59 -12.65
C THR A 114 -2.66 16.84 -11.40
N ALA A 115 -2.53 17.58 -10.29
CA ALA A 115 -2.12 17.01 -9.00
C ALA A 115 -3.35 16.71 -8.14
N THR A 116 -3.52 15.45 -7.76
CA THR A 116 -4.47 15.08 -6.70
C THR A 116 -3.73 15.02 -5.38
N ALA A 117 -4.07 15.94 -4.47
CA ALA A 117 -3.40 16.06 -3.19
C ALA A 117 -4.04 15.19 -2.11
N MET A 118 -3.19 14.55 -1.33
CA MET A 118 -3.46 14.02 -0.01
C MET A 118 -2.88 15.00 1.02
N ASN A 119 -3.74 15.45 1.93
CA ASN A 119 -3.29 15.96 3.22
C ASN A 119 -3.30 14.78 4.16
N ALA A 120 -2.13 14.18 4.42
CA ALA A 120 -2.06 13.21 5.49
C ALA A 120 -2.25 13.99 6.80
N THR A 121 -3.41 13.87 7.43
CA THR A 121 -3.68 14.45 8.75
C THR A 121 -2.65 14.00 9.80
N ALA A 122 -1.98 12.87 9.56
CA ALA A 122 -0.87 12.37 10.35
C ALA A 122 0.48 13.05 10.08
N LEU A 123 0.67 13.72 8.93
CA LEU A 123 1.85 14.54 8.66
C LEU A 123 1.63 15.90 9.33
N SER A 124 1.91 15.99 10.63
CA SER A 124 1.61 17.18 11.43
C SER A 124 2.72 18.24 11.42
N VAL A 125 3.82 18.05 10.67
CA VAL A 125 4.97 18.97 10.74
C VAL A 125 5.73 19.01 9.42
N ASP A 126 6.13 20.22 9.00
CA ASP A 126 7.31 20.43 8.15
C ASP A 126 8.48 19.66 8.79
N GLY A 127 8.96 18.61 8.15
CA GLY A 127 9.93 17.76 8.81
C GLY A 127 10.13 16.44 8.11
N SER A 128 11.21 15.78 8.51
CA SER A 128 11.61 14.54 7.90
C SER A 128 10.83 13.34 8.44
N TYR A 129 10.37 12.48 7.55
CA TYR A 129 9.61 11.28 7.90
C TYR A 129 9.98 10.09 7.01
N GLY A 130 9.80 8.89 7.55
CA GLY A 130 9.83 7.64 6.81
C GLY A 130 8.42 7.12 6.61
N GLY A 131 8.21 6.32 5.58
CA GLY A 131 6.89 5.77 5.30
C GLY A 131 6.91 4.61 4.31
N ILE A 132 5.73 4.06 4.09
CA ILE A 132 5.51 2.98 3.13
C ILE A 132 4.54 3.50 2.08
N LEU A 133 5.00 3.49 0.83
CA LEU A 133 4.19 3.74 -0.35
C LEU A 133 3.63 2.40 -0.82
N THR A 134 2.32 2.27 -0.85
CA THR A 134 1.62 1.02 -1.12
C THR A 134 0.86 1.11 -2.43
N PHE A 135 0.94 0.06 -3.23
CA PHE A 135 0.24 -0.12 -4.48
C PHE A 135 -0.64 -1.35 -4.37
N THR A 136 -1.93 -1.21 -4.66
CA THR A 136 -2.90 -2.30 -4.60
C THR A 136 -3.64 -2.42 -5.94
N SER A 137 -3.77 -3.65 -6.43
CA SER A 137 -4.62 -3.96 -7.58
C SER A 137 -6.07 -4.19 -7.12
N ALA A 138 -7.05 -3.74 -7.92
CA ALA A 138 -8.47 -4.02 -7.66
C ALA A 138 -8.87 -5.43 -8.09
N ASN A 139 -8.18 -6.02 -9.08
CA ASN A 139 -8.44 -7.38 -9.50
C ASN A 139 -7.69 -8.38 -8.61
N LEU A 140 -8.44 -8.92 -7.65
CA LEU A 140 -8.15 -10.20 -7.02
C LEU A 140 -8.32 -11.27 -8.09
N ASN A 141 -7.23 -11.76 -8.67
CA ASN A 141 -7.33 -12.93 -9.53
C ASN A 141 -7.45 -14.18 -8.64
N THR A 142 -8.68 -14.45 -8.19
CA THR A 142 -9.03 -15.61 -7.36
C THR A 142 -8.90 -16.94 -8.10
N THR A 143 -8.61 -16.92 -9.40
CA THR A 143 -8.23 -18.09 -10.17
C THR A 143 -6.72 -18.28 -10.09
N ALA A 144 -6.31 -19.36 -9.41
CA ALA A 144 -4.95 -19.79 -9.08
C ALA A 144 -3.96 -20.00 -10.25
N ASN A 145 -4.20 -19.40 -11.43
CA ASN A 145 -3.43 -19.65 -12.64
C ASN A 145 -3.22 -18.40 -13.52
N SER A 146 -3.42 -17.19 -12.99
CA SER A 146 -3.09 -15.97 -13.72
C SER A 146 -1.72 -15.43 -13.30
N THR A 147 -0.84 -15.29 -14.27
CA THR A 147 0.48 -14.65 -14.15
C THR A 147 0.42 -13.13 -14.02
N SER A 148 -0.76 -12.54 -13.76
CA SER A 148 -1.03 -11.09 -13.72
C SER A 148 -1.19 -10.57 -12.29
N GLY A 149 -0.32 -11.01 -11.38
CA GLY A 149 -0.24 -10.48 -10.01
C GLY A 149 0.58 -9.18 -9.97
N LEU A 150 0.28 -8.31 -9.01
CA LEU A 150 1.07 -7.09 -8.78
C LEU A 150 2.47 -7.47 -8.26
N SER A 151 3.54 -6.93 -8.85
CA SER A 151 4.91 -7.23 -8.43
C SER A 151 5.82 -6.01 -8.50
N CYS A 152 6.97 -6.09 -7.82
CA CYS A 152 7.96 -5.01 -7.77
C CYS A 152 8.56 -4.68 -9.15
N GLU A 153 8.63 -5.67 -10.03
CA GLU A 153 9.09 -5.59 -11.41
C GLU A 153 8.08 -4.89 -12.31
N LEU A 154 6.78 -5.02 -11.99
CA LEU A 154 5.69 -4.43 -12.76
C LEU A 154 5.32 -3.02 -12.30
N ILE A 155 5.73 -2.63 -11.09
CA ILE A 155 5.52 -1.27 -10.55
C ILE A 155 6.87 -0.64 -10.23
N PRO A 156 7.76 -0.40 -11.21
CA PRO A 156 9.05 0.22 -10.93
C PRO A 156 8.88 1.65 -10.43
N ILE A 157 9.70 2.03 -9.45
CA ILE A 157 9.77 3.41 -8.96
C ILE A 157 11.19 3.95 -9.05
N ALA A 158 11.30 5.26 -9.23
CA ALA A 158 12.56 6.00 -9.09
C ALA A 158 12.28 7.28 -8.31
N CYS A 159 12.91 7.42 -7.13
CA CYS A 159 12.67 8.56 -6.27
C CYS A 159 13.85 9.53 -6.26
N PHE A 160 13.54 10.82 -6.27
CA PHE A 160 14.51 11.90 -6.35
C PHE A 160 14.26 12.91 -5.24
N GLN A 161 15.33 13.44 -4.65
CA GLN A 161 15.21 14.49 -3.64
C GLN A 161 15.79 15.82 -4.14
N GLY A 162 15.04 16.90 -3.88
CA GLY A 162 15.39 18.26 -4.23
C GLY A 162 15.02 18.65 -5.67
N ASN A 163 15.15 19.94 -5.98
CA ASN A 163 14.90 20.50 -7.31
C ASN A 163 16.17 20.81 -8.11
N THR A 164 17.35 20.45 -7.59
CA THR A 164 18.60 20.69 -8.30
C THR A 164 18.65 19.87 -9.58
N SER A 165 19.22 20.43 -10.65
CA SER A 165 19.51 19.70 -11.88
C SER A 165 21.02 19.44 -11.97
N PRO A 166 21.48 18.17 -12.07
CA PRO A 166 20.68 16.95 -12.09
C PRO A 166 20.09 16.62 -10.70
N ARG A 167 18.91 15.98 -10.71
CA ARG A 167 18.26 15.52 -9.47
C ARG A 167 19.04 14.32 -8.92
N ARG A 168 19.26 14.28 -7.61
CA ARG A 168 19.93 13.15 -6.96
C ARG A 168 18.92 12.03 -6.70
N ASN A 169 19.25 10.83 -7.17
CA ASN A 169 18.48 9.62 -6.89
C ASN A 169 18.55 9.32 -5.38
N LEU A 170 17.40 9.05 -4.79
CA LEU A 170 17.29 8.63 -3.40
C LEU A 170 17.54 7.12 -3.35
N VAL A 171 18.75 6.71 -2.99
CA VAL A 171 19.09 5.29 -2.84
C VAL A 171 18.61 4.78 -1.49
N GLY A 172 18.21 3.51 -1.41
CA GLY A 172 17.93 2.80 -0.17
C GLY A 172 16.44 2.56 0.11
N TYR A 173 15.58 2.64 -0.90
CA TYR A 173 14.21 2.17 -0.76
C TYR A 173 14.08 0.69 -1.11
N VAL A 174 13.23 0.00 -0.36
CA VAL A 174 13.04 -1.45 -0.48
C VAL A 174 11.65 -1.71 -1.03
N CYS A 175 11.58 -2.45 -2.13
CA CYS A 175 10.32 -3.00 -2.62
C CYS A 175 10.07 -4.37 -2.01
N THR A 176 8.86 -4.57 -1.52
CA THR A 176 8.31 -5.88 -1.15
C THR A 176 7.00 -6.07 -1.88
N HIS A 177 6.73 -7.29 -2.33
CA HIS A 177 5.41 -7.63 -2.82
C HIS A 177 4.90 -8.89 -2.14
N SER A 178 3.61 -8.89 -1.81
CA SER A 178 2.90 -10.06 -1.33
C SER A 178 1.93 -10.46 -2.42
N ASN A 179 2.27 -11.54 -3.13
CA ASN A 179 1.31 -12.21 -4.01
C ASN A 179 0.51 -13.19 -3.15
N THR A 180 -0.80 -13.02 -3.12
CA THR A 180 -1.69 -13.84 -2.28
C THR A 180 -2.10 -15.15 -2.96
N ALA A 181 -1.71 -15.36 -4.22
CA ALA A 181 -1.86 -16.63 -4.90
C ALA A 181 -0.99 -17.71 -4.24
N VAL A 182 -1.57 -18.90 -4.10
CA VAL A 182 -1.08 -20.09 -3.38
C VAL A 182 0.43 -20.30 -3.58
N GLY A 183 1.23 -20.06 -2.53
CA GLY A 183 2.69 -20.18 -2.56
C GLY A 183 3.47 -18.86 -2.58
N GLY A 184 2.79 -17.73 -2.30
CA GLY A 184 3.32 -16.35 -2.27
C GLY A 184 4.82 -16.23 -1.97
N SER A 185 5.60 -16.02 -3.02
CA SER A 185 7.01 -15.67 -2.91
C SER A 185 7.10 -14.18 -2.59
N ASN A 186 7.65 -13.83 -1.42
CA ASN A 186 7.99 -12.45 -1.11
C ASN A 186 9.30 -12.13 -1.83
N ALA A 187 9.25 -11.41 -2.96
CA ALA A 187 10.48 -10.87 -3.54
C ALA A 187 10.84 -9.54 -2.89
N HIS A 188 12.12 -9.39 -2.57
CA HIS A 188 12.70 -8.20 -1.98
C HIS A 188 13.67 -7.57 -2.98
N TYR A 189 13.44 -6.31 -3.32
CA TYR A 189 14.35 -5.53 -4.18
C TYR A 189 14.85 -4.31 -3.43
N THR A 190 16.14 -4.02 -3.55
CA THR A 190 16.77 -2.81 -3.00
C THR A 190 17.28 -1.97 -4.17
N TYR A 191 16.94 -0.68 -4.16
CA TYR A 191 17.25 0.26 -5.25
C TYR A 191 18.05 1.46 -4.73
#